data_AF-A0A8T3ABH0-F1
#
_entry.id   AF-A0A8T3ABH0-F1
#
_cell.length_a   1.000
_cell.length_b   1.000
_cell.length_c   1.000
_cell.angle_alpha   90.00
_cell.angle_beta   90.00
_cell.angle_gamma   90.00
#
_symmetry.space_group_name_H-M   'P 1'
#
loop_
_entity.id
_entity.type
_entity.pdbx_description
1 polymer ?
#
loop_
_entity_poly.entity_id
_entity_poly.type
_entity_poly.pdbx_seq_one_letter_code
_entity_poly.pdbx_strand_id
1 'polypeptide(L)'
;MVVRPAMLYAAECCPLKEKHNIKISVTEMRMLGWMSGFTLRGRIRNEHIREKDGAVPVEDKIRASRLRWFGHIKRRPSDDPVRKVYVLDLTYVKKGRGRLKKT
;
A
#
# COMPACT_ATOMS: atom_id res chain seq x y z
N MET A 1 13.18 -1.34 11.83
CA MET A 1 11.91 -2.00 12.19
C MET A 1 11.32 -2.67 10.95
N VAL A 2 11.18 -4.00 10.95
CA VAL A 2 10.95 -4.82 9.73
C VAL A 2 9.46 -5.05 9.41
N VAL A 3 8.56 -4.80 10.37
CA VAL A 3 7.12 -5.08 10.25
C VAL A 3 6.45 -4.32 9.11
N ARG A 4 6.69 -3.01 9.03
CA ARG A 4 6.03 -2.14 8.04
C ARG A 4 6.47 -2.46 6.61
N PRO A 5 7.77 -2.64 6.29
CA PRO A 5 8.20 -3.13 4.99
C PRO A 5 7.58 -4.49 4.61
N ALA A 6 7.51 -5.45 5.53
CA ALA A 6 6.93 -6.76 5.26
C ALA A 6 5.42 -6.68 4.96
N MET A 7 4.68 -5.89 5.74
CA MET A 7 3.24 -5.70 5.55
C MET A 7 2.91 -4.97 4.24
N LEU A 8 3.76 -4.01 3.84
CA LEU A 8 3.52 -3.15 2.67
C LEU A 8 4.20 -3.63 1.39
N TYR A 9 4.90 -4.77 1.39
CA TYR A 9 5.67 -5.25 0.25
C TYR A 9 4.86 -5.29 -1.06
N ALA A 10 3.60 -5.71 -1.01
CA ALA A 10 2.72 -5.80 -2.19
C ALA A 10 1.87 -4.53 -2.44
N ALA A 11 1.90 -3.53 -1.55
CA ALA A 11 1.01 -2.37 -1.62
C ALA A 11 1.33 -1.43 -2.81
N GLU A 12 2.52 -1.57 -3.41
CA GLU A 12 3.00 -0.77 -4.54
C GLU A 12 2.23 -1.03 -5.84
N CYS A 13 1.85 -2.29 -6.08
CA CYS A 13 1.21 -2.73 -7.33
C CYS A 13 -0.28 -3.05 -7.16
N CYS A 14 -0.77 -3.22 -5.93
CA CYS A 14 -2.16 -3.61 -5.69
C CYS A 14 -3.12 -2.41 -5.67
N PRO A 15 -4.33 -2.55 -6.25
CA PRO A 15 -5.40 -1.57 -6.14
C PRO A 15 -5.98 -1.60 -4.71
N LEU A 16 -5.43 -0.76 -3.83
CA LEU A 16 -5.97 -0.57 -2.48
C LEU A 16 -7.16 0.39 -2.53
N LYS A 17 -8.30 -0.08 -2.03
CA LYS A 17 -9.48 0.74 -1.75
C LYS A 17 -9.35 1.36 -0.35
N GLU A 18 -10.14 2.39 -0.07
CA GLU A 18 -10.28 3.02 1.26
C GLU A 18 -10.36 1.98 2.39
N LYS A 19 -11.23 0.97 2.23
CA LYS A 19 -11.44 -0.11 3.21
C LYS A 19 -10.18 -0.93 3.49
N HIS A 20 -9.30 -1.08 2.50
CA HIS A 20 -8.03 -1.78 2.69
C HIS A 20 -7.04 -0.90 3.46
N ASN A 21 -6.99 0.40 3.18
CA ASN A 21 -6.12 1.34 3.90
C ASN A 21 -6.46 1.38 5.39
N ILE A 22 -7.75 1.43 5.74
CA ILE A 22 -8.21 1.38 7.13
C ILE A 22 -7.73 0.09 7.81
N LYS A 23 -7.90 -1.08 7.17
CA LYS A 23 -7.47 -2.37 7.72
C LYS A 23 -5.95 -2.43 7.94
N ILE A 24 -5.18 -1.93 6.98
CA ILE A 24 -3.72 -1.86 7.07
C ILE A 24 -3.31 -0.93 8.23
N SER A 25 -3.96 0.24 8.36
CA SER A 25 -3.71 1.20 9.45
C SER A 25 -3.98 0.59 10.83
N VAL A 26 -5.11 -0.11 11.00
CA VAL A 26 -5.44 -0.79 12.26
C VAL A 26 -4.43 -1.91 12.58
N THR A 27 -4.05 -2.68 11.57
CA THR A 27 -3.07 -3.77 11.74
C THR A 27 -1.71 -3.21 12.14
N GLU A 28 -1.28 -2.14 11.49
CA GLU A 28 -0.05 -1.44 11.82
C GLU A 28 -0.05 -0.91 13.25
N MET A 29 -1.08 -0.17 13.67
CA MET A 29 -1.16 0.36 15.02
C MET A 29 -1.12 -0.74 16.08
N ARG A 30 -1.74 -1.89 15.79
CA ARG A 30 -1.70 -3.05 16.69
C ARG A 30 -0.28 -3.65 16.78
N MET A 31 0.42 -3.78 15.66
CA MET A 31 1.78 -4.32 15.64
C MET A 31 2.80 -3.35 16.27
N LEU A 32 2.67 -2.05 15.99
CA LEU A 32 3.43 -0.97 16.63
C LEU A 32 3.23 -1.01 18.15
N GLY A 33 1.97 -1.01 18.60
CA GLY A 33 1.63 -1.12 20.02
C GLY A 33 2.24 -2.36 20.67
N TRP A 34 2.13 -3.53 20.03
CA TRP A 34 2.72 -4.77 20.54
C TRP A 34 4.25 -4.68 20.69
N MET A 35 4.97 -4.18 19.68
CA MET A 35 6.43 -4.03 19.76
C MET A 35 6.85 -3.02 20.82
N SER A 36 6.07 -1.95 20.98
CA SER A 36 6.34 -0.88 21.94
C SER A 36 5.83 -1.20 23.36
N GLY A 37 5.27 -2.39 23.61
CA GLY A 37 4.76 -2.84 24.91
C GLY A 37 3.43 -2.21 25.33
N PHE A 38 2.75 -1.54 24.40
CA PHE A 38 1.48 -0.88 24.68
C PHE A 38 0.31 -1.86 24.58
N THR A 39 -0.47 -1.91 25.66
CA THR A 39 -1.69 -2.71 25.72
C THR A 39 -2.91 -1.86 25.38
N LEU A 40 -3.96 -2.50 24.84
CA LEU A 40 -5.26 -1.87 24.57
C LEU A 40 -5.88 -1.21 25.81
N ARG A 41 -5.53 -1.69 27.02
CA ARG A 41 -5.98 -1.13 28.30
C ARG A 41 -5.47 0.28 28.55
N GLY A 42 -4.28 0.62 28.05
CA GLY A 42 -3.67 1.94 28.27
C GLY A 42 -4.39 3.09 27.58
N ARG A 43 -5.32 2.82 26.64
CA ARG A 43 -6.05 3.82 25.83
C ARG A 43 -5.13 4.91 25.27
N ILE A 44 -3.91 4.51 24.91
CA ILE A 44 -2.89 5.42 24.39
C ILE A 44 -3.32 5.89 23.01
N ARG A 45 -3.18 7.20 22.78
CA ARG A 45 -3.49 7.83 21.50
C ARG A 45 -2.59 7.31 20.39
N ASN A 46 -3.15 7.10 19.20
CA ASN A 46 -2.41 6.57 18.05
C ASN A 46 -1.27 7.50 17.63
N GLU A 47 -1.45 8.82 17.82
CA GLU A 47 -0.43 9.83 17.54
C GLU A 47 0.83 9.59 18.39
N HIS A 48 0.66 9.24 19.68
CA HIS A 48 1.78 9.01 20.58
C HIS A 48 2.55 7.72 20.25
N ILE A 49 1.84 6.65 19.87
CA ILE A 49 2.48 5.40 19.40
C ILE A 49 3.32 5.70 18.15
N ARG A 50 2.78 6.48 17.21
CA ARG A 50 3.49 6.88 16.00
C ARG A 50 4.71 7.75 16.28
N GLU A 51 4.59 8.71 17.18
CA GLU A 51 5.71 9.58 17.60
C GLU A 51 6.84 8.76 18.22
N LYS A 52 6.52 7.86 19.16
CA LYS A 52 7.49 6.98 19.80
C LYS A 52 8.23 6.10 18.79
N ASP A 53 7.51 5.53 17.82
CA ASP A 53 8.09 4.65 16.82
C ASP A 53 8.68 5.41 15.60
N GLY A 54 8.64 6.76 15.59
CA GLY A 54 9.08 7.60 14.47
C GLY A 54 8.31 7.32 13.17
N ALA A 55 7.04 6.91 13.29
CA ALA A 55 6.22 6.36 12.23
C ALA A 55 5.31 7.43 11.60
N VAL A 56 5.48 7.67 10.30
CA VAL A 56 4.51 8.42 9.48
C VAL A 56 3.20 7.63 9.29
N PRO A 57 2.07 8.28 8.94
CA PRO A 57 0.85 7.56 8.57
C PRO A 57 1.07 6.53 7.45
N VAL A 58 0.41 5.37 7.56
CA VAL A 58 0.61 4.28 6.59
C VAL A 58 0.20 4.66 5.16
N GLU A 59 -0.80 5.52 5.04
CA GLU A 59 -1.33 5.98 3.75
C GLU A 59 -0.28 6.79 3.00
N ASP A 60 0.42 7.70 3.70
CA ASP A 60 1.52 8.47 3.13
C ASP A 60 2.66 7.55 2.70
N LYS A 61 2.93 6.50 3.49
CA LYS A 61 3.95 5.51 3.13
C LYS A 61 3.57 4.74 1.86
N ILE A 62 2.32 4.27 1.77
CA ILE A 62 1.78 3.60 0.58
C ILE A 62 1.88 4.53 -0.64
N ARG A 63 1.48 5.79 -0.48
CA ARG A 63 1.55 6.81 -1.54
C ARG A 63 2.98 7.03 -2.00
N ALA A 64 3.92 7.20 -1.07
CA ALA A 64 5.33 7.37 -1.37
C ALA A 64 5.91 6.15 -2.10
N SER A 65 5.62 4.93 -1.64
CA SER A 65 6.08 3.71 -2.29
C SER A 65 5.54 3.58 -3.73
N ARG A 66 4.24 3.87 -3.95
CA ARG A 66 3.65 3.91 -5.29
C ARG A 66 4.33 4.93 -6.21
N LEU A 67 4.63 6.13 -5.69
CA LEU A 67 5.34 7.15 -6.46
C LEU A 67 6.79 6.73 -6.79
N ARG A 68 7.48 6.05 -5.86
CA ARG A 68 8.81 5.49 -6.11
C ARG A 68 8.76 4.43 -7.20
N TRP A 69 7.79 3.51 -7.14
CA TRP A 69 7.55 2.49 -8.17
C TRP A 69 7.23 3.13 -9.52
N PHE A 70 6.37 4.14 -9.55
CA PHE A 70 6.06 4.88 -10.77
C PHE A 70 7.29 5.59 -11.35
N GLY A 71 8.09 6.24 -10.51
CA GLY A 71 9.37 6.82 -10.91
C GLY A 71 10.33 5.77 -11.46
N HIS A 72 10.36 4.56 -10.88
CA HIS A 72 11.14 3.44 -11.39
C HIS A 72 10.72 3.05 -12.81
N ILE A 73 9.42 2.91 -13.06
CA ILE A 73 8.89 2.62 -14.41
C ILE A 73 9.27 3.74 -15.39
N LYS A 74 9.15 5.02 -15.00
CA LYS A 74 9.50 6.15 -15.88
C LYS A 74 10.98 6.20 -16.25
N ARG A 75 11.89 5.74 -15.40
CA ARG A 75 13.34 5.72 -15.66
C ARG A 75 13.80 4.56 -16.54
N ARG A 76 13.01 3.48 -16.65
CA ARG A 76 13.33 2.33 -17.52
C ARG A 76 13.41 2.76 -19.00
N PRO A 77 14.22 2.12 -19.85
CA PRO A 77 14.28 2.45 -21.27
C PRO A 77 12.91 2.27 -21.94
N SER A 78 12.66 3.00 -23.02
CA SER A 78 11.39 2.93 -23.77
C SER A 78 11.11 1.53 -24.34
N ASP A 79 12.16 0.74 -24.57
CA ASP A 79 12.05 -0.63 -25.05
C ASP A 79 11.58 -1.63 -23.97
N ASP A 80 11.68 -1.25 -22.68
CA ASP A 80 11.33 -2.11 -21.56
C ASP A 80 9.83 -2.50 -21.61
N PRO A 81 9.51 -3.80 -21.52
CA PRO A 81 8.15 -4.28 -21.68
C PRO A 81 7.20 -3.72 -20.61
N VAL A 82 7.67 -3.47 -19.39
CA VAL A 82 6.86 -2.91 -18.30
C VAL A 82 6.53 -1.45 -18.59
N ARG A 83 7.49 -0.67 -19.10
CA ARG A 83 7.25 0.72 -19.53
C ARG A 83 6.30 0.78 -20.72
N LYS A 84 6.46 -0.10 -21.71
CA LYS A 84 5.55 -0.17 -22.87
C LYS A 84 4.11 -0.45 -22.44
N VAL A 85 3.88 -1.49 -21.65
CA VAL A 85 2.53 -1.85 -21.16
C VAL A 85 1.89 -0.73 -20.34
N TYR A 86 2.70 0.01 -19.56
CA TYR A 86 2.20 1.14 -18.79
C TYR A 86 1.79 2.35 -19.68
N VAL A 87 2.55 2.62 -20.74
CA VAL A 87 2.28 3.71 -21.70
C VAL A 87 1.17 3.33 -22.68
N LEU A 88 0.98 2.04 -22.94
CA LEU A 88 -0.11 1.52 -23.75
C LEU A 88 -1.45 1.98 -23.16
N ASP A 89 -2.19 2.74 -23.96
CA ASP A 89 -3.49 3.27 -23.61
C ASP A 89 -4.50 2.11 -23.49
N LEU A 90 -4.64 1.55 -22.29
CA LEU A 90 -5.57 0.45 -21.99
C LEU A 90 -7.03 0.83 -22.21
N THR A 91 -7.32 2.10 -22.49
CA THR A 91 -8.63 2.61 -22.90
C THR A 91 -9.13 1.96 -24.19
N TYR A 92 -8.23 1.50 -25.07
CA TYR A 92 -8.59 0.81 -26.32
C TYR A 92 -8.75 -0.71 -26.16
N VAL A 93 -8.32 -1.29 -25.03
CA VAL A 93 -8.53 -2.72 -24.76
C VAL A 93 -9.98 -2.91 -24.34
N LYS A 94 -10.86 -3.19 -25.30
CA LYS A 94 -12.26 -3.55 -25.05
C LYS A 94 -12.30 -4.65 -24.00
N LYS A 95 -12.72 -4.28 -22.78
CA LYS A 95 -12.92 -5.22 -21.69
C LYS A 95 -14.06 -6.16 -22.10
N GLY A 96 -13.71 -7.39 -22.47
CA GLY A 96 -14.71 -8.40 -22.83
C GLY A 96 -15.73 -8.56 -21.70
N ARG A 97 -17.01 -8.73 -22.05
CA ARG A 97 -18.06 -9.03 -21.04
C ARG A 97 -17.61 -10.27 -20.29
N GLY A 98 -17.41 -10.12 -18.97
CA GLY A 98 -17.03 -11.22 -18.10
C GLY A 98 -18.06 -12.35 -18.17
N ARG A 99 -17.61 -13.58 -17.90
CA ARG A 99 -18.49 -14.75 -17.88
C ARG A 99 -19.61 -14.53 -16.87
N LEU A 100 -20.87 -14.62 -17.33
CA LEU A 100 -22.04 -14.52 -16.46
C LEU A 100 -21.97 -15.61 -15.39
N LYS A 101 -22.24 -15.26 -14.13
CA LYS A 101 -22.38 -16.26 -13.07
C LYS A 101 -23.58 -17.14 -13.42
N LYS A 102 -23.39 -18.46 -13.40
CA LYS A 102 -24.51 -19.39 -13.46
C LYS A 102 -25.28 -19.27 -12.14
N THR A 103 -26.56 -18.94 -12.25
CA THR A 103 -27.56 -19.06 -11.19
C THR A 103 -27.76 -20.53 -10.84
#